data_AF-A0A8I1QCD1-F1
#
_entry.id   AF-A0A8I1QCD1-F1
#
_cell.length_a   1.000
_cell.length_b   1.000
_cell.length_c   1.000
_cell.angle_alpha   90.00
_cell.angle_beta   90.00
_cell.angle_gamma   90.00
#
_symmetry.space_group_name_H-M   'P 1'
#
loop_
_entity.id
_entity.type
_entity.pdbx_description
1 polymer ?
#
loop_
_entity_poly.entity_id
_entity_poly.type
_entity_poly.pdbx_seq_one_letter_code
_entity_poly.pdbx_strand_id
1 'polypeptide(L)'
;MKLVVASIVAISIGFAAGLALRSPSQLTPVVHDMNMEGGGISAQLESKSGEEFERAFIDEMIVHHESAVAMARLVLQKTGRPELMQLANDIISAQTREINMMRGWEKQWFNNNATSSAEQI
;
A
#
# COMPACT_ATOMS: atom_id res chain seq x y z
N MET A 1 -20.09 -11.48 -8.19
CA MET A 1 -18.89 -11.74 -7.37
C MET A 1 -18.13 -10.42 -7.20
N LYS A 2 -18.57 -9.54 -6.27
CA LYS A 2 -18.06 -8.15 -6.10
C LYS A 2 -17.66 -7.85 -4.64
N LEU A 3 -17.24 -8.89 -3.90
CA LEU A 3 -17.05 -8.80 -2.44
C LEU A 3 -15.58 -8.78 -1.99
N VAL A 4 -14.62 -9.02 -2.89
CA VAL A 4 -13.21 -9.17 -2.51
C VAL A 4 -12.52 -7.82 -2.31
N VAL A 5 -12.89 -6.78 -3.08
CA VAL A 5 -12.31 -5.43 -2.96
C VAL A 5 -12.56 -4.81 -1.59
N ALA A 6 -13.71 -5.12 -0.94
CA ALA A 6 -14.01 -4.63 0.41
C ALA A 6 -13.24 -5.36 1.53
N SER A 7 -12.68 -6.55 1.27
CA SER A 7 -12.03 -7.37 2.31
C SER A 7 -10.54 -7.08 2.48
N ILE A 8 -9.91 -6.38 1.54
CA ILE A 8 -8.44 -6.17 1.52
C ILE A 8 -8.00 -4.95 2.36
N VAL A 9 -8.92 -4.22 2.98
CA VAL A 9 -8.58 -3.22 4.01
C VAL A 9 -8.06 -3.88 5.32
N ALA A 10 -8.26 -5.19 5.50
CA ALA A 10 -8.01 -5.86 6.79
C ALA A 10 -6.66 -6.58 6.96
N ILE A 11 -5.72 -6.55 5.99
CA ILE A 11 -4.43 -7.27 6.11
C ILE A 11 -3.23 -6.30 6.17
N SER A 12 -3.34 -5.20 6.91
CA SER A 12 -2.17 -4.31 7.04
C SER A 12 -1.91 -3.75 8.43
N ILE A 13 -2.70 -4.09 9.45
CA ILE A 13 -2.39 -3.63 10.82
C ILE A 13 -2.72 -4.71 11.84
N GLY A 14 -1.69 -5.41 12.32
CA GLY A 14 -1.63 -5.88 13.70
C GLY A 14 -1.64 -7.40 13.92
N PHE A 15 -0.45 -7.97 14.18
CA PHE A 15 -0.26 -8.79 15.37
C PHE A 15 1.21 -8.88 15.79
N ALA A 16 1.73 -7.82 16.41
CA ALA A 16 2.77 -7.90 17.43
C ALA A 16 3.14 -6.49 17.96
N ALA A 17 2.38 -5.99 18.94
CA ALA A 17 2.93 -4.98 19.85
C ALA A 17 2.19 -5.04 21.18
N GLY A 18 2.93 -5.42 22.23
CA GLY A 18 2.45 -5.57 23.58
C GLY A 18 1.85 -4.30 24.17
N LEU A 19 0.84 -4.52 24.99
CA LEU A 19 0.26 -3.58 25.92
C LEU A 19 1.33 -3.07 26.90
N ALA A 20 1.84 -1.86 26.67
CA ALA A 20 2.64 -1.14 27.66
C ALA A 20 2.20 0.32 27.70
N LEU A 21 1.53 0.67 28.81
CA LEU A 21 1.10 2.03 29.14
C LEU A 21 2.31 2.99 29.11
N ARG A 22 2.25 4.05 28.29
CA ARG A 22 3.19 5.17 28.34
C ARG A 22 2.39 6.47 28.44
N SER A 23 2.58 7.17 29.55
CA SER A 23 1.89 8.42 29.92
C SER A 23 2.11 9.56 28.91
N PRO A 24 1.15 10.49 28.76
CA PRO A 24 1.28 11.64 27.87
C PRO A 24 1.86 12.83 28.63
N SER A 25 3.13 13.20 28.39
CA SER A 25 3.64 14.51 28.81
C SER A 25 4.82 14.95 27.94
N GLN A 26 4.55 15.99 27.14
CA GLN A 26 5.49 16.94 26.57
C GLN A 26 6.31 16.49 25.36
N LEU A 27 5.81 16.82 24.16
CA LEU A 27 6.62 17.41 23.10
C LEU A 27 5.79 18.51 22.41
N THR A 28 6.36 19.70 22.34
CA THR A 28 5.81 20.88 21.67
C THR A 28 5.55 20.61 20.18
N PRO A 29 4.53 21.22 19.56
CA PRO A 29 4.36 21.13 18.13
C PRO A 29 5.41 22.03 17.46
N VAL A 30 6.56 21.46 17.10
CA VAL A 30 7.34 22.00 15.98
C VAL A 30 6.51 21.68 14.74
N VAL A 31 5.63 22.61 14.36
CA VAL A 31 5.08 22.65 13.01
C VAL A 31 6.22 23.04 12.08
N HIS A 32 7.06 22.08 11.72
CA HIS A 32 7.80 22.18 10.48
C HIS A 32 6.76 21.95 9.39
N ASP A 33 6.44 23.02 8.68
CA ASP A 33 5.62 23.02 7.48
C ASP A 33 6.29 22.10 6.44
N MET A 34 6.04 20.80 6.57
CA MET A 34 6.20 19.87 5.47
C MET A 34 4.97 20.08 4.59
N ASN A 35 5.07 21.04 3.68
CA ASN A 35 4.30 21.10 2.46
C ASN A 35 4.44 19.73 1.77
N MET A 36 3.59 18.78 2.16
CA MET A 36 3.42 17.51 1.47
C MET A 36 2.67 17.83 0.18
N GLU A 37 3.36 18.43 -0.79
CA GLU A 37 3.01 18.37 -2.22
C GLU A 37 3.25 16.93 -2.73
N GLY A 38 2.69 15.96 -2.02
CA GLY A 38 2.44 14.62 -2.52
C GLY A 38 0.94 14.51 -2.50
N GLY A 39 0.28 14.81 -3.63
CA GLY A 39 -1.13 14.47 -3.80
C GLY A 39 -1.28 13.00 -3.47
N GLY A 40 -1.78 12.72 -2.26
CA GLY A 40 -1.92 11.35 -1.79
C GLY A 40 -2.77 10.56 -2.77
N ILE A 41 -2.71 9.23 -2.71
CA ILE A 41 -3.54 8.32 -3.51
C ILE A 41 -5.00 8.83 -3.61
N SER A 42 -5.51 9.47 -2.55
CA SER A 42 -6.82 10.14 -2.52
C SER A 42 -7.08 11.15 -3.65
N ALA A 43 -6.15 12.08 -3.94
CA ALA A 43 -6.40 13.20 -4.85
C ALA A 43 -6.60 12.76 -6.31
N GLN A 44 -5.91 11.69 -6.74
CA GLN A 44 -6.05 11.14 -8.09
C GLN A 44 -7.27 10.22 -8.25
N LEU A 45 -7.85 9.77 -7.14
CA LEU A 45 -8.98 8.84 -7.10
C LEU A 45 -10.33 9.52 -6.87
N GLU A 46 -10.36 10.75 -6.36
CA GLU A 46 -11.57 11.49 -5.96
C GLU A 46 -12.65 11.61 -7.05
N SER A 47 -12.25 11.68 -8.33
CA SER A 47 -13.19 11.80 -9.46
C SER A 47 -13.47 10.48 -10.17
N LYS A 48 -12.84 9.37 -9.77
CA LYS A 48 -12.95 8.08 -10.46
C LYS A 48 -14.00 7.20 -9.81
N SER A 49 -14.66 6.35 -10.61
CA SER A 49 -15.63 5.37 -10.10
C SER A 49 -15.61 4.07 -10.91
N GLY A 50 -16.20 3.01 -10.37
CA GLY A 50 -16.28 1.71 -11.05
C GLY A 50 -14.90 1.16 -11.45
N GLU A 51 -14.81 0.60 -12.66
CA GLU A 51 -13.58 -0.01 -13.17
C GLU A 51 -12.40 0.98 -13.24
N GLU A 52 -12.67 2.25 -13.56
CA GLU A 52 -11.63 3.28 -13.65
C GLU A 52 -10.99 3.55 -12.29
N PHE A 53 -11.80 3.57 -11.22
CA PHE A 53 -11.31 3.69 -9.86
C PHE A 53 -10.51 2.46 -9.45
N GLU A 54 -11.03 1.25 -9.72
CA GLU A 54 -10.36 -0.01 -9.34
C GLU A 54 -8.97 -0.13 -9.99
N ARG A 55 -8.85 0.22 -11.28
CA ARG A 55 -7.57 0.23 -11.98
C ARG A 55 -6.61 1.26 -11.38
N ALA A 56 -7.06 2.51 -11.26
CA ALA A 56 -6.21 3.58 -10.74
C ALA A 56 -5.75 3.29 -9.30
N PHE A 57 -6.61 2.70 -8.48
CA PHE A 57 -6.25 2.29 -7.12
C PHE A 57 -5.17 1.21 -7.11
N ILE A 58 -5.30 0.18 -7.96
CA ILE A 58 -4.31 -0.89 -8.05
C ILE A 58 -2.96 -0.35 -8.54
N ASP A 59 -2.96 0.48 -9.58
CA ASP A 59 -1.73 1.07 -10.14
C ASP A 59 -0.99 1.89 -9.08
N GLU A 60 -1.70 2.77 -8.36
CA GLU A 60 -1.14 3.60 -7.29
C GLU A 60 -0.65 2.75 -6.10
N MET A 61 -1.37 1.69 -5.72
CA MET A 61 -0.94 0.80 -4.64
C MET A 61 0.30 -0.01 -4.98
N ILE A 62 0.48 -0.41 -6.24
CA ILE A 62 1.73 -1.05 -6.69
C ILE A 62 2.90 -0.09 -6.49
N VAL A 63 2.79 1.16 -6.96
CA VAL A 63 3.85 2.18 -6.85
C VAL A 63 4.16 2.53 -5.38
N HIS A 64 3.13 2.70 -4.56
CA HIS A 64 3.26 2.96 -3.14
C HIS A 64 4.03 1.83 -2.43
N HIS A 65 3.68 0.57 -2.71
CA HIS A 65 4.34 -0.59 -2.13
C HIS A 65 5.78 -0.77 -2.63
N GLU A 66 6.05 -0.54 -3.91
CA GLU A 66 7.41 -0.57 -4.46
C GLU A 66 8.32 0.44 -3.76
N SER A 67 7.79 1.63 -3.47
CA SER A 67 8.49 2.68 -2.71
C SER A 67 8.80 2.23 -1.28
N ALA A 68 7.85 1.61 -0.59
CA ALA A 68 8.06 1.08 0.75
C ALA A 68 9.06 -0.10 0.79
N VAL A 69 9.04 -0.99 -0.21
CA VAL A 69 10.07 -2.04 -0.37
C VAL A 69 11.46 -1.44 -0.58
N ALA A 70 11.57 -0.40 -1.42
CA ALA A 70 12.84 0.29 -1.63
C ALA A 70 13.37 0.92 -0.33
N MET A 71 12.50 1.58 0.44
CA MET A 71 12.87 2.16 1.74
C MET A 71 13.28 1.09 2.76
N ALA A 72 12.57 -0.03 2.83
CA ALA A 72 12.93 -1.14 3.71
C ALA A 72 14.31 -1.72 3.35
N ARG A 73 14.65 -1.84 2.06
CA ARG A 73 15.99 -2.25 1.62
C ARG A 73 17.08 -1.24 2.02
N LEU A 74 16.77 0.05 2.04
CA LEU A 74 17.70 1.08 2.54
C LEU A 74 17.91 0.96 4.05
N VAL A 75 16.87 0.65 4.82
CA VAL A 75 16.98 0.40 6.26
C VAL A 75 17.97 -0.74 6.53
N LEU A 76 17.85 -1.87 5.82
CA LEU A 76 18.77 -3.02 5.97
C LEU A 76 20.23 -2.67 5.71
N GLN A 77 20.51 -1.69 4.86
CA GLN A 77 21.88 -1.25 4.55
C GLN A 77 22.46 -0.29 5.59
N LYS A 78 21.59 0.41 6.34
CA LYS A 78 21.99 1.51 7.23
C LYS A 78 21.88 1.17 8.72
N THR A 79 21.05 0.22 9.10
CA THR A 79 20.82 -0.14 10.49
C THR A 79 21.63 -1.35 10.93
N GLY A 80 22.12 -1.33 12.17
CA GLY A 80 22.59 -2.52 12.88
C GLY A 80 21.62 -3.01 13.96
N ARG A 81 20.44 -2.37 14.10
CA ARG A 81 19.46 -2.68 15.14
C ARG A 81 18.61 -3.89 14.71
N PRO A 82 18.67 -5.04 15.42
CA PRO A 82 17.99 -6.28 15.00
C PRO A 82 16.48 -6.10 14.79
N GLU A 83 15.82 -5.31 15.63
CA GLU A 83 14.38 -5.02 15.53
C GLU A 83 14.01 -4.26 14.24
N LEU A 84 14.88 -3.35 13.78
CA LEU A 84 14.65 -2.62 12.53
C LEU A 84 14.98 -3.49 11.32
N MET A 85 15.95 -4.39 11.44
CA MET A 85 16.23 -5.38 10.39
C MET A 85 15.07 -6.35 10.21
N GLN A 86 14.50 -6.84 11.31
CA GLN A 86 13.33 -7.72 11.29
C GLN A 86 12.14 -7.01 10.62
N LEU A 87 11.81 -5.80 11.08
CA LEU A 87 10.72 -5.00 10.50
C LEU A 87 10.92 -4.77 9.00
N ALA A 88 12.14 -4.42 8.57
CA ALA A 88 12.43 -4.20 7.16
C ALA A 88 12.24 -5.48 6.31
N ASN A 89 12.68 -6.63 6.80
CA ASN A 89 12.47 -7.91 6.13
C ASN A 89 10.97 -8.27 6.05
N ASP A 90 10.21 -8.02 7.11
CA ASP A 90 8.76 -8.28 7.14
C ASP A 90 8.02 -7.39 6.13
N ILE A 91 8.37 -6.11 6.04
CA ILE A 91 7.84 -5.17 5.03
C ILE A 91 8.15 -5.66 3.61
N ILE A 92 9.42 -6.00 3.32
CA ILE A 92 9.83 -6.50 1.99
C ILE A 92 9.03 -7.74 1.63
N SER A 93 8.92 -8.69 2.56
CA SER A 93 8.23 -9.97 2.37
C SER A 93 6.74 -9.78 2.10
N ALA A 94 6.05 -8.99 2.93
CA ALA A 94 4.61 -8.75 2.80
C ALA A 94 4.28 -7.96 1.53
N GLN A 95 4.94 -6.81 1.33
CA GLN A 95 4.57 -5.91 0.25
C GLN A 95 4.98 -6.44 -1.12
N THR A 96 6.05 -7.23 -1.23
CA THR A 96 6.37 -7.93 -2.48
C THR A 96 5.29 -8.96 -2.86
N ARG A 97 4.71 -9.67 -1.87
CA ARG A 97 3.58 -10.57 -2.14
C ARG A 97 2.36 -9.79 -2.60
N GLU A 98 2.06 -8.67 -1.95
CA GLU A 98 0.92 -7.81 -2.30
C GLU A 98 1.05 -7.20 -3.71
N ILE A 99 2.24 -6.75 -4.10
CA ILE A 99 2.52 -6.31 -5.48
C ILE A 99 2.22 -7.43 -6.49
N ASN A 100 2.66 -8.66 -6.21
CA ASN A 100 2.40 -9.78 -7.11
C ASN A 100 0.90 -10.14 -7.21
N MET A 101 0.16 -10.02 -6.10
CA MET A 101 -1.29 -10.21 -6.11
C MET A 101 -1.98 -9.14 -6.95
N MET A 102 -1.61 -7.87 -6.75
CA MET A 102 -2.17 -6.73 -7.48
C MET A 102 -1.91 -6.83 -8.99
N ARG A 103 -0.69 -7.15 -9.41
CA ARG A 103 -0.37 -7.43 -10.83
C ARG A 103 -1.17 -8.61 -11.39
N GLY A 104 -1.43 -9.62 -10.55
CA GLY A 104 -2.31 -10.73 -10.90
C GLY A 104 -3.74 -10.27 -11.16
N TRP A 105 -4.27 -9.38 -10.32
CA TRP A 105 -5.60 -8.79 -10.49
C TRP A 105 -5.70 -7.91 -11.73
N GLU A 106 -4.69 -7.08 -12.02
CA GLU A 106 -4.66 -6.29 -13.25
C GLU A 106 -4.84 -7.19 -14.49
N LYS A 107 -4.05 -8.27 -14.55
CA LYS A 107 -4.15 -9.23 -15.65
C LYS A 107 -5.50 -9.93 -15.69
N GLN A 108 -6.01 -10.35 -14.54
CA GLN A 108 -7.24 -11.13 -14.47
C GLN A 108 -8.48 -10.30 -14.79
N TRP A 109 -8.56 -9.08 -14.26
CA TRP A 109 -9.76 -8.26 -14.32
C TRP A 109 -9.76 -7.39 -15.55
N PHE A 110 -8.63 -6.81 -15.93
CA PHE A 110 -8.63 -5.78 -16.97
C PHE A 110 -8.21 -6.28 -18.35
N ASN A 111 -7.30 -7.25 -18.43
CA ASN A 111 -6.87 -7.78 -19.73
C ASN A 111 -7.87 -8.80 -20.29
N ASN A 112 -8.65 -9.48 -19.45
CA ASN A 112 -9.70 -10.40 -19.89
C ASN A 112 -11.01 -9.67 -20.26
N ASN A 113 -11.29 -8.52 -19.66
CA ASN A 113 -12.48 -7.71 -19.96
C ASN A 113 -12.41 -7.02 -21.33
N ALA A 114 -11.19 -6.70 -21.81
CA ALA A 114 -10.98 -6.15 -23.15
C ALA A 114 -11.40 -7.12 -24.27
N THR A 115 -11.14 -8.42 -24.08
CA THR A 115 -11.56 -9.48 -25.02
C THR A 115 -13.06 -9.74 -25.01
N SER A 116 -13.72 -9.71 -23.85
CA SER A 116 -15.18 -9.98 -23.76
C SER A 116 -16.06 -8.86 -24.33
N SER A 117 -15.57 -7.63 -24.38
CA SER A 117 -16.31 -6.50 -24.97
C SER A 117 -16.23 -6.45 -26.51
N ALA A 118 -15.23 -7.11 -27.09
CA ALA A 118 -15.02 -7.17 -28.54
C ALA A 118 -15.84 -8.28 -29.24
N GLU A 119 -16.41 -9.24 -28.49
CA GLU A 119 -17.17 -10.38 -29.03
C GLU A 119 -18.70 -10.16 -29.01
N GLN A 120 -19.16 -8.96 -28.64
CA GLN A 120 -20.58 -8.56 -28.63
C GLN A 120 -20.95 -7.54 -29.72
N ILE A 121 -20.18 -7.46 -30.81
CA ILE A 121 -20.51 -6.67 -32.01
C ILE A 121 -20.74 -7.59 -33.20
#